data_AF-A0A4Y2I8E5-F1
#
_entry.id   AF-A0A4Y2I8E5-F1
#
_cell.length_a   1.000
_cell.length_b   1.000
_cell.length_c   1.000
_cell.angle_alpha   90.00
_cell.angle_beta   90.00
_cell.angle_gamma   90.00
#
_symmetry.space_group_name_H-M   'P 1'
#
loop_
_entity.id
_entity.type
_entity.pdbx_description
1 polymer ?
#
loop_
_entity_poly.entity_id
_entity_poly.type
_entity_poly.pdbx_seq_one_letter_code
_entity_poly.pdbx_strand_id
1 'polypeptide(L)'
;MLEGRTFVLYTDHKPLAYAFMQKSDKCSPRQLRHLDFISQFTTDIRHVTGGENIPADTLSRTAAIACPTPINYQDMAEAQSSDRDLQSYLANPSPALQLKRLAMPNSSVELFL
;
A
#
# COMPACT_ATOMS: atom_id res chain seq x y z
N MET A 1 13.69 -11.34 -2.66
CA MET A 1 14.26 -11.31 -4.03
C MET A 1 13.69 -12.49 -4.80
N LEU A 2 13.07 -12.26 -5.96
CA LEU A 2 12.47 -13.31 -6.81
C LEU A 2 13.43 -13.81 -7.91
N GLU A 3 14.55 -13.12 -8.11
CA GLU A 3 15.59 -13.49 -9.08
C GLU A 3 16.10 -14.92 -8.85
N GLY A 4 16.19 -15.71 -9.92
CA GLY A 4 16.61 -17.11 -9.88
C GLY A 4 15.59 -18.08 -9.26
N ARG A 5 14.37 -17.64 -8.90
CA ARG A 5 13.33 -18.51 -8.36
C ARG A 5 12.24 -18.78 -9.39
N THR A 6 11.80 -20.02 -9.50
CA THR A 6 10.60 -20.36 -10.27
C THR A 6 9.36 -19.97 -9.46
N PHE A 7 8.49 -19.15 -10.05
CA PHE A 7 7.21 -18.79 -9.45
C PHE A 7 6.16 -18.54 -10.54
N VAL A 8 4.89 -18.55 -10.11
CA VAL A 8 3.73 -18.27 -10.96
C VAL A 8 3.24 -16.85 -10.69
N LEU A 9 3.00 -16.08 -11.75
CA LEU A 9 2.37 -14.77 -11.65
C LEU A 9 0.85 -14.91 -11.82
N TYR A 10 0.09 -14.64 -10.77
CA TYR A 10 -1.38 -14.59 -10.84
C TYR A 10 -1.85 -13.17 -11.12
N THR A 11 -2.81 -13.01 -12.04
CA THR A 11 -3.41 -11.72 -12.40
C THR A 11 -4.84 -11.89 -12.90
N ASP A 12 -5.69 -10.89 -12.71
CA ASP A 12 -7.00 -10.79 -13.37
C ASP A 12 -6.93 -10.20 -14.78
N HIS A 13 -5.74 -9.79 -15.24
CA HIS A 13 -5.54 -9.26 -16.57
C HIS A 13 -5.42 -10.38 -17.62
N LYS A 14 -6.58 -10.82 -18.12
CA LYS A 14 -6.68 -11.94 -19.08
C LYS A 14 -5.74 -11.84 -20.28
N PRO A 15 -5.56 -10.69 -20.96
CA PRO A 15 -4.61 -10.61 -22.08
C PRO A 15 -3.16 -10.88 -21.68
N LEU A 16 -2.76 -10.58 -20.44
CA LEU A 16 -1.37 -10.74 -19.99
C LEU A 16 -1.04 -12.22 -19.76
N ALA A 17 -2.00 -13.02 -19.28
CA ALA A 17 -1.84 -14.46 -19.12
C ALA A 17 -1.52 -15.19 -20.44
N TYR A 18 -1.93 -14.62 -21.58
CA TYR A 18 -1.67 -15.19 -22.91
C TYR A 18 -0.63 -14.39 -23.71
N ALA A 19 0.01 -13.38 -23.11
CA ALA A 19 0.89 -12.47 -23.85
C ALA A 19 2.10 -13.17 -24.48
N PHE A 20 2.69 -14.15 -23.77
CA PHE A 20 3.81 -14.94 -24.29
C PHE A 20 3.40 -16.03 -25.29
N MET A 21 2.10 -16.30 -25.45
CA MET A 21 1.58 -17.21 -26.48
C MET A 21 1.19 -16.48 -27.77
N GLN A 22 1.07 -15.14 -27.73
CA GLN A 22 0.76 -14.34 -28.90
C GLN A 22 2.02 -14.06 -29.73
N LYS A 23 1.82 -13.88 -31.04
CA LYS A 23 2.88 -13.40 -31.94
C LYS A 23 3.25 -11.95 -31.59
N SER A 24 4.55 -11.64 -31.65
CA SER A 24 5.11 -10.34 -31.26
C SER A 24 4.67 -9.18 -32.15
N ASP A 25 4.22 -9.47 -33.38
CA ASP A 25 3.67 -8.51 -34.34
C ASP A 25 2.39 -7.81 -33.85
N LYS A 26 1.72 -8.36 -32.84
CA LYS A 26 0.52 -7.79 -32.21
C LYS A 26 0.81 -6.87 -31.03
N CYS A 27 2.07 -6.78 -30.58
CA CYS A 27 2.46 -5.94 -29.44
C CYS A 27 3.03 -4.60 -29.91
N SER A 28 2.60 -3.51 -29.27
CA SER A 28 3.27 -2.22 -29.41
C SER A 28 4.71 -2.28 -28.86
N PRO A 29 5.63 -1.40 -29.31
CA PRO A 29 6.99 -1.34 -28.77
C PRO A 29 7.06 -1.11 -27.26
N ARG A 30 6.02 -0.50 -26.67
CA ARG A 30 5.91 -0.35 -25.21
C ARG A 30 5.55 -1.67 -24.54
N GLN A 31 4.54 -2.38 -25.04
CA GLN A 31 4.16 -3.69 -24.52
C GLN A 31 5.31 -4.68 -24.61
N LEU A 32 6.04 -4.69 -25.73
CA LEU A 32 7.18 -5.57 -25.93
C LEU A 32 8.27 -5.34 -24.89
N ARG A 33 8.65 -4.09 -24.63
CA ARG A 33 9.62 -3.74 -23.56
C ARG A 33 9.17 -4.19 -22.17
N HIS A 34 7.87 -4.10 -21.87
CA HIS A 34 7.35 -4.59 -20.59
C HIS A 34 7.37 -6.11 -20.50
N LEU A 35 7.02 -6.81 -21.58
CA LEU A 35 7.07 -8.27 -21.64
C LEU A 35 8.52 -8.79 -21.57
N ASP A 36 9.47 -8.13 -22.22
CA ASP A 36 10.90 -8.44 -22.13
C ASP A 36 11.45 -8.26 -20.72
N PHE A 37 10.91 -7.29 -19.97
CA PHE A 37 11.27 -7.14 -18.56
C PHE A 37 10.65 -8.22 -17.68
N ILE A 38 9.35 -8.52 -17.87
CA ILE A 38 8.64 -9.55 -17.10
C ILE A 38 9.27 -10.94 -17.35
N SER A 39 9.66 -11.24 -18.59
CA SER A 39 10.23 -12.54 -18.97
C SER A 39 11.57 -12.86 -18.31
N GLN A 40 12.30 -11.84 -17.83
CA GLN A 40 13.51 -12.03 -17.01
C GLN A 40 13.20 -12.68 -15.65
N PHE A 41 11.95 -12.60 -15.19
CA PHE A 41 11.51 -13.19 -13.92
C PHE A 41 10.68 -14.46 -14.12
N THR A 42 9.65 -14.41 -14.96
CA THR A 42 8.78 -15.56 -15.25
C THR A 42 7.98 -15.38 -16.54
N THR A 43 7.65 -16.50 -17.17
CA THR A 43 6.67 -16.59 -18.26
C THR A 43 5.43 -17.41 -17.88
N ASP A 44 5.40 -18.04 -16.69
CA ASP A 44 4.22 -18.74 -16.16
C ASP A 44 3.29 -17.71 -15.52
N ILE A 45 2.37 -17.20 -16.35
CA ILE A 45 1.35 -16.23 -15.96
C ILE A 45 -0.02 -16.89 -16.04
N ARG A 46 -0.78 -16.89 -14.94
CA ARG A 46 -2.09 -17.52 -14.86
C ARG A 46 -3.16 -16.51 -14.51
N HIS A 47 -4.26 -16.58 -15.26
CA HIS A 47 -5.41 -15.73 -15.00
C HIS A 47 -6.20 -16.27 -13.80
N VAL A 48 -6.51 -15.39 -12.85
CA VAL A 48 -7.51 -15.61 -11.77
C VAL A 48 -8.67 -14.64 -11.97
N THR A 49 -9.84 -14.97 -11.47
CA THR A 49 -10.97 -14.02 -11.57
C THR A 49 -10.75 -12.83 -10.64
N GLY A 50 -11.32 -11.66 -10.95
CA GLY A 50 -11.20 -10.49 -10.08
C GLY A 50 -11.69 -10.73 -8.64
N GLY A 51 -12.68 -11.61 -8.47
CA GLY A 51 -13.16 -12.05 -7.14
C GLY A 51 -12.16 -12.88 -6.34
N GLU A 52 -11.14 -13.44 -6.98
CA GLU A 52 -10.03 -14.15 -6.33
C GLU A 52 -8.79 -13.26 -6.17
N ASN A 53 -8.78 -12.08 -6.82
CA ASN A 53 -7.68 -11.11 -6.80
C ASN A 53 -7.92 -9.95 -5.81
N ILE A 54 -8.77 -10.16 -4.79
CA ILE A 54 -9.20 -9.13 -3.82
C ILE A 54 -8.01 -8.37 -3.20
N PRO A 55 -6.93 -9.02 -2.72
CA PRO A 55 -5.83 -8.30 -2.09
C PRO A 55 -5.14 -7.32 -3.06
N ALA A 56 -4.88 -7.76 -4.30
CA ALA A 56 -4.21 -6.93 -5.29
C ALA A 56 -5.12 -5.81 -5.81
N ASP A 57 -6.40 -6.10 -6.04
CA ASP A 57 -7.39 -5.08 -6.42
C ASP A 57 -7.51 -4.00 -5.33
N THR A 58 -7.62 -4.41 -4.06
CA THR A 58 -7.70 -3.48 -2.92
C THR A 58 -6.48 -2.56 -2.82
N LEU A 59 -5.27 -3.13 -2.95
CA LEU A 59 -4.02 -2.35 -2.91
C LEU A 59 -3.85 -1.44 -4.14
N SER A 60 -4.34 -1.88 -5.31
CA SER A 60 -4.30 -1.06 -6.53
C SER A 60 -5.22 0.18 -6.44
N ARG A 61 -6.25 0.12 -5.59
CA ARG A 61 -7.24 1.19 -5.36
C ARG A 61 -6.86 2.14 -4.23
N THR A 62 -5.60 2.19 -3.81
CA THR A 62 -5.14 3.07 -2.71
C THR A 62 -5.47 4.55 -2.91
N ALA A 63 -5.56 5.05 -4.15
CA ALA A 63 -6.02 6.41 -4.44
C ALA A 63 -7.54 6.64 -4.16
N ALA A 64 -8.33 5.57 -4.09
CA ALA A 64 -9.76 5.61 -3.72
C ALA A 64 -9.99 5.47 -2.21
N ILE A 65 -8.95 5.16 -1.44
CA ILE A 65 -8.99 5.19 0.03
C ILE A 65 -8.82 6.66 0.44
N ALA A 66 -9.83 7.48 0.18
CA ALA A 66 -10.06 8.62 1.05
C ALA A 66 -10.29 8.04 2.44
N CYS A 67 -9.58 8.54 3.46
CA CYS A 67 -9.87 8.15 4.84
C CYS A 67 -11.39 8.25 5.04
N PRO A 68 -12.10 7.13 5.30
CA PRO A 68 -13.57 7.09 5.22
C PRO A 68 -14.23 8.01 6.24
N THR A 69 -13.45 8.43 7.24
CA THR A 69 -13.81 9.44 8.21
C THR A 69 -12.72 10.51 8.26
N PRO A 70 -13.09 11.81 8.28
CA PRO A 70 -12.16 12.86 8.69
C PRO A 70 -11.53 12.49 10.02
N ILE A 71 -10.21 12.63 10.16
CA ILE A 71 -9.55 12.43 11.44
C ILE A 71 -10.06 13.51 12.39
N ASN A 72 -10.73 13.11 13.47
CA ASN A 72 -11.20 14.05 14.48
C ASN A 72 -10.09 14.32 15.49
N TYR A 73 -9.30 15.35 15.23
CA TYR A 73 -8.19 15.75 16.11
C TYR A 73 -8.66 16.19 17.51
N GLN A 74 -9.90 16.65 17.65
CA GLN A 74 -10.47 17.05 18.94
C GLN A 74 -10.62 15.83 19.85
N ASP A 75 -11.25 14.76 19.35
CA ASP A 75 -11.41 13.51 20.09
C ASP A 75 -10.05 12.90 20.45
N MET A 76 -9.06 13.00 19.55
CA MET A 76 -7.70 12.54 19.83
C MET A 76 -7.05 13.35 20.94
N ALA A 77 -7.22 14.68 20.97
CA ALA A 77 -6.67 15.53 22.01
C ALA A 77 -7.31 15.24 23.37
N GLU A 78 -8.62 15.01 23.39
CA GLU A 78 -9.36 14.61 24.59
C GLU A 78 -8.92 13.24 25.11
N ALA A 79 -8.77 12.26 24.22
CA ALA A 79 -8.23 10.95 24.54
C ALA A 79 -6.81 11.05 25.14
N GLN A 80 -5.91 11.83 24.53
CA GLN A 80 -4.57 12.06 25.06
C GLN A 80 -4.57 12.75 26.42
N SER A 81 -5.49 13.70 26.65
CA SER A 81 -5.60 14.40 27.93
C SER A 81 -6.00 13.48 29.08
N SER A 82 -6.79 12.43 28.77
CA SER A 82 -7.30 11.46 29.74
C SER A 82 -6.49 10.17 29.83
N ASP A 83 -5.53 9.96 28.92
CA ASP A 83 -4.65 8.79 28.87
C ASP A 83 -3.59 8.82 29.99
N ARG A 84 -3.71 7.88 30.93
CA ARG A 84 -2.79 7.75 32.08
C ARG A 84 -1.38 7.37 31.68
N ASP A 85 -1.22 6.51 30.67
CA ASP A 85 0.08 6.01 30.25
C ASP A 85 0.85 7.15 29.59
N LEU A 86 0.18 7.96 28.76
CA LEU A 86 0.76 9.17 28.19
C LEU A 86 1.19 10.16 29.28
N GLN A 87 0.37 10.42 30.30
CA GLN A 87 0.76 11.32 31.40
C GLN A 87 1.96 10.76 32.18
N SER A 88 2.00 9.46 32.44
CA SER A 88 3.11 8.80 33.14
C SER A 88 4.42 8.92 32.35
N TYR A 89 4.32 8.80 31.03
CA TYR A 89 5.43 8.93 30.11
C TYR A 89 5.96 10.38 30.05
N LEU A 90 5.06 11.37 29.99
CA LEU A 90 5.43 12.78 29.97
C LEU A 90 6.08 13.21 31.30
N ALA A 91 5.70 12.60 32.42
CA ALA A 91 6.33 12.85 33.71
C ALA A 91 7.75 12.24 33.81
N ASN A 92 7.99 11.09 33.15
CA ASN A 92 9.27 10.38 33.15
C ASN A 92 9.72 10.03 31.72
N PRO A 93 10.15 11.02 30.93
CA PRO A 93 10.50 10.80 29.52
C PRO A 93 11.75 9.94 29.37
N SER A 94 11.69 8.99 28.43
CA SER A 94 12.84 8.16 28.02
C SER A 94 13.58 8.81 26.86
N PRO A 95 14.90 8.64 26.70
CA PRO A 95 15.60 9.09 25.50
C PRO A 95 15.23 8.30 24.23
N ALA A 96 14.62 7.11 24.36
CA ALA A 96 14.26 6.26 23.22
C ALA A 96 12.98 6.70 22.48
N LEU A 97 12.14 7.52 23.10
CA LEU A 97 10.93 8.08 22.52
C LEU A 97 10.89 9.58 22.87
N GLN A 98 10.44 10.45 21.98
CA GLN A 98 10.36 11.89 22.30
C GLN A 98 9.09 12.44 21.68
N LEU A 99 8.03 12.47 22.48
CA LEU A 99 6.75 13.01 22.06
C LEU A 99 6.84 14.55 22.08
N LYS A 100 6.40 15.17 21.00
CA LYS A 100 6.34 16.62 20.83
C LYS A 100 4.90 17.05 20.58
N ARG A 101 4.56 18.26 21.00
CA ARG A 101 3.29 18.87 20.62
C ARG A 101 3.37 19.33 19.17
N LEU A 102 2.49 18.80 18.34
CA LEU A 102 2.36 19.16 16.93
C LEU A 102 0.97 19.76 16.69
N ALA A 103 0.94 20.92 16.01
CA ALA A 103 -0.29 21.54 15.54
C ALA A 103 -0.85 20.74 14.36
N MET A 104 -2.11 20.33 14.46
CA MET A 104 -2.72 19.49 13.43
C MET A 104 -3.29 20.32 12.28
N PRO A 105 -3.17 19.86 11.02
CA PRO A 105 -3.67 20.59 9.87
C PRO A 105 -5.18 20.77 9.98
N ASN A 106 -5.65 22.00 9.72
CA ASN A 106 -7.05 22.40 9.80
C ASN A 106 -7.71 22.21 11.18
N SER A 107 -6.93 22.23 12.27
CA SER A 107 -7.45 22.19 13.64
C SER A 107 -6.72 23.16 14.57
N SER A 108 -7.39 23.60 15.62
CA SER A 108 -6.83 24.44 16.69
C SER A 108 -6.22 23.63 17.83
N VAL A 109 -6.21 22.29 17.74
CA VAL A 109 -5.66 21.41 18.76
C VAL A 109 -4.24 20.97 18.44
N GLU A 110 -3.46 20.81 19.50
CA GLU A 110 -2.13 20.21 19.47
C GLU A 110 -2.20 18.79 20.01
N LEU A 111 -1.48 17.87 19.36
CA LEU A 111 -1.36 16.48 19.80
C LEU A 111 0.08 16.16 20.17
N PHE A 112 0.27 15.30 21.17
CA PHE A 112 1.56 14.68 21.47
C PHE A 112 1.83 13.54 20.48
N LEU A 113 2.84 13.71 19.63
CA LEU A 113 3.26 12.75 18.60
C LEU A 113 4.79 12.59 18.57
#